data_AF-A0A1H0VY51-F1
#
_entry.id   AF-A0A1H0VY51-F1
#
_cell.length_a   1.000
_cell.length_b   1.000
_cell.length_c   1.000
_cell.angle_alpha   90.00
_cell.angle_beta   90.00
_cell.angle_gamma   90.00
#
_symmetry.space_group_name_H-M   'P 1'
#
loop_
_entity.id
_entity.type
_entity.pdbx_description
1 polymer ?
#
loop_
_entity_poly.entity_id
_entity_poly.type
_entity_poly.pdbx_seq_one_letter_code
_entity_poly.pdbx_strand_id
1 'polypeptide(L)'
;MSPTRTPIHMRVLARMFSQIDSQISQGLRVFPEVGIVVDVSSPTVRVPDLVITTAAVDQDEPLVRAEDVVLAVEIVSPGSELVDTTVKPFEYADAGIPNFWLVDPAPPVTVTVYSLADGNYEESQRAERGLEVVAPCELRIDLAALSR
;
A
#
# COMPACT_ATOMS: atom_id res chain seq x y z
N MET A 1 -4.53 -7.74 -17.09
CA MET A 1 -3.06 -7.81 -17.23
C MET A 1 -2.45 -7.34 -15.93
N SER A 2 -1.48 -8.06 -15.38
CA SER A 2 -0.71 -7.58 -14.23
C SER A 2 0.26 -6.47 -14.70
N PRO A 3 0.41 -5.36 -13.98
CA PRO A 3 1.32 -4.29 -14.38
C PRO A 3 2.76 -4.77 -14.54
N THR A 4 3.53 -4.08 -15.39
CA THR A 4 4.93 -4.43 -15.64
C THR A 4 5.79 -3.97 -14.47
N ARG A 5 6.36 -4.91 -13.70
CA ARG A 5 7.32 -4.63 -12.64
C ARG A 5 8.66 -4.16 -13.21
N THR A 6 8.78 -2.85 -13.39
CA THR A 6 10.03 -2.23 -13.86
C THR A 6 11.12 -2.28 -12.78
N PRO A 7 12.42 -2.14 -13.15
CA PRO A 7 13.50 -2.08 -12.16
C PRO A 7 13.34 -0.96 -11.12
N ILE A 8 12.75 0.18 -11.50
CA ILE A 8 12.48 1.27 -10.57
C ILE A 8 11.36 0.92 -9.60
N HIS A 9 10.29 0.27 -10.07
CA HIS A 9 9.20 -0.23 -9.22
C HIS A 9 9.72 -1.17 -8.14
N MET A 10 10.49 -2.19 -8.54
CA MET A 10 11.05 -3.18 -7.60
C MET A 10 12.00 -2.55 -6.59
N ARG A 11 12.74 -1.51 -7.00
CA ARG A 11 13.62 -0.78 -6.09
C ARG A 11 12.84 0.04 -5.06
N VAL A 12 11.82 0.79 -5.52
CA VAL A 12 10.94 1.56 -4.63
C VAL A 12 10.27 0.63 -3.64
N LEU A 13 9.72 -0.50 -4.11
CA LEU A 13 9.12 -1.54 -3.28
C LEU A 13 10.07 -2.04 -2.20
N ALA A 14 11.24 -2.55 -2.58
CA ALA A 14 12.19 -3.15 -1.64
C ALA A 14 12.67 -2.15 -0.57
N ARG A 15 12.89 -0.90 -0.95
CA ARG A 15 13.35 0.13 -0.01
C ARG A 15 12.25 0.67 0.87
N MET A 16 11.05 0.85 0.34
CA MET A 16 9.90 1.25 1.14
C MET A 16 9.59 0.17 2.18
N PHE A 17 9.58 -1.11 1.78
CA PHE A 17 9.47 -2.24 2.70
C PHE A 17 10.52 -2.16 3.81
N SER A 18 11.81 -2.03 3.46
CA SER A 18 12.89 -1.99 4.45
C SER A 18 12.76 -0.82 5.43
N GLN A 19 12.32 0.35 4.96
CA GLN A 19 12.12 1.50 5.85
C GLN A 19 10.92 1.28 6.79
N ILE A 20 9.80 0.76 6.29
CA ILE A 20 8.60 0.47 7.09
C ILE A 20 8.88 -0.64 8.12
N ASP A 21 9.46 -1.76 7.69
CA ASP A 21 9.72 -2.94 8.54
C ASP A 21 10.60 -2.60 9.74
N SER A 22 11.55 -1.67 9.57
CA SER A 22 12.42 -1.20 10.65
C SER A 22 11.72 -0.33 11.72
N GLN A 23 10.49 0.13 11.45
CA GLN A 23 9.78 1.13 12.27
C GLN A 23 8.41 0.63 12.76
N ILE A 24 7.95 -0.51 12.28
CA ILE A 24 6.59 -0.99 12.51
C ILE A 24 6.33 -1.25 14.00
N SER A 25 5.18 -0.78 14.49
CA SER A 25 4.78 -0.93 15.88
C SER A 25 4.48 -2.39 16.25
N GLN A 26 4.60 -2.71 17.54
CA GLN A 26 4.33 -4.05 18.04
C GLN A 26 2.90 -4.49 17.70
N GLY A 27 2.76 -5.70 17.16
CA GLY A 27 1.45 -6.25 16.74
C GLY A 27 1.07 -5.97 15.29
N LEU A 28 1.80 -5.11 14.59
CA LEU A 28 1.69 -4.91 13.14
C LEU A 28 2.79 -5.69 12.41
N ARG A 29 2.49 -6.09 11.17
CA ARG A 29 3.42 -6.75 10.25
C ARG A 29 3.28 -6.13 8.87
N VAL A 30 4.38 -6.01 8.15
CA VAL A 30 4.40 -5.55 6.75
C VAL A 30 4.79 -6.72 5.85
N PHE A 31 4.07 -6.88 4.75
CA PHE A 31 4.36 -7.91 3.75
C PHE A 31 4.28 -7.33 2.34
N PRO A 32 5.24 -7.66 1.47
CA PRO A 32 5.11 -7.42 0.04
C PRO A 32 4.22 -8.48 -0.61
N GLU A 33 3.44 -8.06 -1.60
CA GLU A 33 2.75 -8.96 -2.54
C GLU A 33 1.84 -10.02 -1.90
N VAL A 34 1.23 -9.70 -0.76
CA VAL A 34 0.20 -10.53 -0.10
C VAL A 34 -1.18 -10.14 -0.63
N GLY A 35 -2.02 -11.13 -0.89
CA GLY A 35 -3.38 -10.90 -1.36
C GLY A 35 -4.32 -10.47 -0.25
N ILE A 36 -5.23 -9.56 -0.56
CA ILE A 36 -6.32 -9.11 0.29
C ILE A 36 -7.62 -9.64 -0.32
N VAL A 37 -8.39 -10.36 0.49
CA VAL A 37 -9.78 -10.70 0.17
C VAL A 37 -10.64 -9.48 0.48
N VAL A 38 -11.03 -8.73 -0.57
CA VAL A 38 -11.78 -7.47 -0.43
C VAL A 38 -13.30 -7.67 -0.45
N ASP A 39 -13.78 -8.77 -1.03
CA ASP A 39 -15.18 -9.19 -0.95
C ASP A 39 -15.21 -10.70 -0.70
N VAL A 40 -15.81 -11.12 0.42
CA VAL A 40 -15.95 -12.54 0.80
C VAL A 40 -17.16 -13.22 0.15
N SER A 41 -18.15 -12.45 -0.29
CA SER A 41 -19.38 -12.93 -0.92
C SER A 41 -19.21 -13.20 -2.42
N SER A 42 -18.35 -12.42 -3.07
CA SER A 42 -17.83 -12.66 -4.42
C SER A 42 -16.31 -12.53 -4.37
N PRO A 43 -15.56 -13.64 -4.15
CA PRO A 43 -14.14 -13.64 -3.78
C PRO A 43 -13.29 -12.86 -4.78
N THR A 44 -13.12 -11.58 -4.49
CA THR A 44 -12.29 -10.65 -5.24
C THR A 44 -11.04 -10.48 -4.43
N VAL A 45 -9.91 -10.86 -5.03
CA VAL A 45 -8.60 -10.75 -4.40
C VAL A 45 -7.81 -9.65 -5.10
N ARG A 46 -7.23 -8.75 -4.30
CA ARG A 46 -6.29 -7.75 -4.76
C ARG A 46 -4.93 -8.01 -4.14
N VAL A 47 -3.86 -7.79 -4.89
CA VAL A 47 -2.50 -7.98 -4.41
C VAL A 47 -1.81 -6.62 -4.50
N PRO A 48 -1.84 -5.81 -3.42
CA PRO A 48 -1.08 -4.58 -3.35
C PRO A 48 0.42 -4.86 -3.36
N ASP A 49 1.21 -3.81 -3.62
CA ASP A 49 2.66 -3.90 -3.54
C ASP A 49 3.14 -4.10 -2.10
N LEU A 50 2.53 -3.39 -1.13
CA LEU A 50 2.73 -3.63 0.30
C LEU A 50 1.43 -3.62 1.08
N VAL A 51 1.38 -4.46 2.11
CA VAL A 51 0.28 -4.54 3.08
C VAL A 51 0.84 -4.42 4.48
N ILE A 52 0.25 -3.55 5.31
CA ILE A 52 0.42 -3.60 6.77
C ILE A 52 -0.84 -4.22 7.37
N THR A 53 -0.65 -5.23 8.21
CA THR A 53 -1.75 -6.00 8.81
C THR A 53 -1.47 -6.32 10.28
N THR A 54 -2.55 -6.54 11.04
CA THR A 54 -2.51 -7.08 12.41
C THR A 54 -2.42 -8.62 12.42
N ALA A 55 -2.83 -9.28 11.33
CA ALA A 55 -2.85 -10.72 11.22
C ALA A 55 -1.44 -11.31 10.97
N ALA A 56 -1.32 -12.61 11.24
CA ALA A 56 -0.25 -13.41 10.66
C ALA A 56 -0.68 -13.84 9.26
N VAL A 57 0.28 -13.92 8.34
CA VAL A 57 0.04 -14.39 6.97
C VAL A 57 0.50 -15.84 6.88
N ASP A 58 -0.36 -16.71 6.34
CA ASP A 58 -0.02 -18.10 6.06
C ASP A 58 1.02 -18.16 4.92
N GLN A 59 2.03 -19.02 5.06
CA GLN A 59 3.11 -19.13 4.07
C GLN A 59 2.67 -19.88 2.81
N ASP A 60 1.75 -20.82 2.95
CA ASP A 60 1.24 -21.64 1.85
C ASP A 60 0.08 -20.93 1.13
N GLU A 61 -0.67 -20.08 1.84
CA GLU A 61 -1.74 -19.25 1.30
C GLU A 61 -1.58 -17.78 1.75
N PRO A 62 -0.79 -16.95 1.04
CA PRO A 62 -0.49 -15.58 1.44
C PRO A 62 -1.67 -14.64 1.18
N LEU A 63 -2.76 -14.85 1.91
CA LEU A 63 -4.01 -14.09 1.89
C LEU A 63 -4.33 -13.55 3.27
N VAL A 64 -4.84 -12.33 3.31
CA VAL A 64 -5.42 -11.68 4.49
C VAL A 64 -6.82 -11.17 4.19
N ARG A 65 -7.63 -11.02 5.23
CA ARG A 65 -8.94 -10.37 5.12
C ARG A 65 -8.76 -8.87 5.20
N ALA A 66 -9.60 -8.12 4.47
CA ALA A 66 -9.59 -6.67 4.52
C ALA A 66 -9.73 -6.11 5.96
N GLU A 67 -10.49 -6.79 6.84
CA GLU A 67 -10.67 -6.41 8.25
C GLU A 67 -9.37 -6.42 9.07
N ASP A 68 -8.36 -7.19 8.65
CA ASP A 68 -7.05 -7.27 9.29
C ASP A 68 -6.03 -6.31 8.67
N VAL A 69 -6.36 -5.63 7.57
CA VAL A 69 -5.46 -4.73 6.84
C VAL A 69 -5.62 -3.30 7.35
N VAL A 70 -4.52 -2.70 7.80
CA VAL A 70 -4.50 -1.32 8.31
C VAL A 70 -3.89 -0.33 7.31
N LEU A 71 -3.11 -0.80 6.33
CA LEU A 71 -2.62 0.01 5.22
C LEU A 71 -2.41 -0.87 3.98
N ALA A 72 -2.91 -0.43 2.83
CA ALA A 72 -2.53 -0.93 1.50
C ALA A 72 -1.69 0.13 0.76
N VAL A 73 -0.61 -0.30 0.11
CA VAL A 73 0.27 0.56 -0.68
C VAL A 73 0.34 0.05 -2.11
N GLU A 74 0.15 0.94 -3.08
CA GLU A 74 0.26 0.67 -4.51
C GLU A 74 1.33 1.56 -5.12
N ILE A 75 2.21 0.98 -5.93
CA ILE A 75 3.23 1.68 -6.70
C ILE A 75 2.76 1.70 -8.16
N VAL A 76 2.56 2.91 -8.68
CA VAL A 76 2.06 3.12 -10.04
C VAL A 76 3.03 2.52 -11.05
N SER A 77 2.49 1.70 -11.94
CA SER A 77 3.21 1.12 -13.08
C SER A 77 2.64 1.64 -14.40
N PRO A 78 3.45 1.69 -15.48
CA PRO A 78 2.93 2.05 -16.80
C PRO A 78 1.79 1.12 -17.23
N GLY A 79 0.64 1.70 -17.58
CA GLY A 79 -0.54 0.97 -18.02
C GLY A 79 -1.48 0.48 -16.91
N SER A 80 -1.21 0.77 -15.64
CA SER A 80 -2.13 0.51 -14.52
C SER A 80 -2.69 1.78 -13.88
N GLU A 81 -2.42 2.96 -14.44
CA GLU A 81 -2.73 4.25 -13.83
C GLU A 81 -4.21 4.37 -13.45
N LEU A 82 -5.12 4.09 -14.40
CA LEU A 82 -6.56 4.17 -14.15
C LEU A 82 -7.03 3.19 -13.05
N VAL A 83 -6.43 1.99 -13.01
CA VAL A 83 -6.79 0.95 -12.03
C VAL A 83 -6.29 1.36 -10.65
N ASP A 84 -5.06 1.84 -10.56
CA ASP A 84 -4.40 2.23 -9.30
C ASP A 84 -4.97 3.52 -8.72
N THR A 85 -5.46 4.45 -9.56
CA THR A 85 -6.01 5.73 -9.10
C THR A 85 -7.53 5.72 -8.88
N THR A 86 -8.25 4.71 -9.40
CA THR A 86 -9.72 4.72 -9.41
C THR A 86 -10.33 3.43 -8.90
N VAL A 87 -10.01 2.30 -9.52
CA VAL A 87 -10.69 1.02 -9.24
C VAL A 87 -10.26 0.45 -7.90
N LYS A 88 -8.95 0.31 -7.67
CA LYS A 88 -8.41 -0.24 -6.43
C LYS A 88 -8.74 0.61 -5.19
N PRO A 89 -8.60 1.95 -5.21
CA PRO A 89 -8.99 2.76 -4.06
C PRO A 89 -10.47 2.59 -3.71
N PHE A 90 -11.35 2.51 -4.71
CA PHE A 90 -12.78 2.25 -4.48
C PHE A 90 -13.01 0.91 -3.78
N GLU A 91 -12.40 -0.18 -4.28
CA GLU A 91 -12.56 -1.52 -3.68
C GLU A 91 -11.96 -1.62 -2.29
N TYR A 92 -10.81 -0.98 -2.04
CA TYR A 92 -10.21 -0.93 -0.71
C TYR A 92 -11.06 -0.11 0.28
N ALA A 93 -11.69 0.97 -0.18
CA ALA A 93 -12.60 1.77 0.64
C ALA A 93 -13.89 1.02 0.97
N ASP A 94 -14.49 0.36 -0.03
CA ASP A 94 -15.68 -0.49 0.14
C ASP A 94 -15.41 -1.66 1.12
N ALA A 95 -14.20 -2.23 1.06
CA ALA A 95 -13.74 -3.25 1.99
C ALA A 95 -13.35 -2.71 3.39
N GLY A 96 -13.41 -1.39 3.61
CA GLY A 96 -13.18 -0.76 4.91
C GLY A 96 -11.72 -0.61 5.33
N ILE A 97 -10.76 -0.71 4.39
CA ILE A 97 -9.33 -0.55 4.71
C ILE A 97 -9.08 0.91 5.12
N PRO A 98 -8.50 1.19 6.31
CA PRO A 98 -8.46 2.56 6.83
C PRO A 98 -7.50 3.50 6.10
N ASN A 99 -6.38 2.98 5.60
CA ASN A 99 -5.32 3.78 4.98
C ASN A 99 -4.93 3.20 3.62
N PHE A 100 -4.69 4.10 2.67
CA PHE A 100 -4.23 3.75 1.33
C PHE A 100 -3.15 4.73 0.86
N TRP A 101 -2.01 4.21 0.39
CA TRP A 101 -0.94 5.03 -0.19
C TRP A 101 -0.77 4.73 -1.67
N LEU A 102 -0.72 5.79 -2.48
CA LEU A 102 -0.38 5.72 -3.89
C LEU A 102 1.01 6.31 -4.11
N VAL A 103 1.93 5.50 -4.63
CA VAL A 103 3.33 5.85 -4.86
C VAL A 103 3.58 6.01 -6.34
N ASP A 104 4.02 7.20 -6.77
CA ASP A 104 4.55 7.40 -8.12
C ASP A 104 6.07 7.17 -8.08
N PRO A 105 6.59 6.13 -8.76
CA PRO A 105 8.01 5.82 -8.75
C PRO A 105 8.84 6.71 -9.69
N ALA A 106 8.21 7.56 -10.52
CA ALA A 106 8.93 8.49 -11.39
C ALA A 106 9.72 9.49 -10.54
N PRO A 107 10.99 9.81 -10.87
CA PRO A 107 11.75 10.79 -10.13
C PRO A 107 11.22 12.22 -10.38
N PRO A 108 10.95 13.00 -9.33
CA PRO A 108 11.10 12.66 -7.92
C PRO A 108 9.95 11.76 -7.42
N VAL A 109 10.29 10.72 -6.64
CA VAL A 109 9.29 9.76 -6.12
C VAL A 109 8.28 10.52 -5.26
N THR A 110 6.99 10.36 -5.53
CA THR A 110 5.93 10.97 -4.71
C THR A 110 5.05 9.93 -4.04
N VAL A 111 4.54 10.26 -2.86
CA VAL A 111 3.55 9.45 -2.15
C VAL A 111 2.33 10.34 -1.88
N THR A 112 1.16 9.83 -2.23
CA THR A 112 -0.13 10.42 -1.84
C THR A 112 -0.75 9.51 -0.80
N VAL A 113 -1.08 10.07 0.37
CA VAL A 113 -1.67 9.37 1.50
C VAL A 113 -3.15 9.66 1.55
N TYR A 114 -3.93 8.60 1.61
CA TYR A 114 -5.37 8.64 1.75
C TYR A 114 -5.81 7.99 3.06
N SER A 115 -6.82 8.58 3.67
CA SER A 115 -7.54 8.04 4.83
C SER A 115 -9.00 7.82 4.49
N LEU A 116 -9.57 6.72 4.96
CA LEU A 116 -10.98 6.41 4.75
C LEU A 116 -11.86 7.32 5.61
N ALA A 117 -12.79 8.03 4.97
CA ALA A 117 -13.79 8.89 5.57
C ALA A 117 -15.14 8.71 4.86
N ASP A 118 -16.21 8.45 5.61
CA ASP A 118 -17.57 8.28 5.07
C ASP A 118 -17.67 7.34 3.86
N GLY A 119 -16.93 6.22 3.92
CA GLY A 119 -16.91 5.17 2.89
C GLY A 119 -16.09 5.52 1.63
N ASN A 120 -15.33 6.62 1.63
CA ASN A 120 -14.47 7.02 0.52
C ASN A 120 -13.08 7.45 1.02
N TYR A 121 -12.08 7.34 0.16
CA TYR A 121 -10.75 7.86 0.48
C TYR A 121 -10.66 9.37 0.27
N GLU A 122 -10.16 10.06 1.28
CA GLU A 122 -9.79 11.48 1.21
C GLU A 122 -8.27 11.61 1.27
N GLU A 123 -7.70 12.45 0.39
CA GLU A 123 -6.27 12.76 0.42
C GLU A 123 -5.96 13.58 1.69
N SER A 124 -5.11 13.03 2.56
CA SER A 124 -4.70 13.69 3.79
C SER A 124 -3.31 14.32 3.68
N GLN A 125 -2.46 13.79 2.80
CA GLN A 125 -1.09 14.30 2.62
C GLN A 125 -0.52 13.89 1.26
N ARG A 126 0.35 14.74 0.70
CA ARG A 126 1.21 14.42 -0.44
C ARG A 126 2.66 14.81 -0.15
N ALA A 127 3.60 13.94 -0.50
CA ALA A 127 5.03 14.11 -0.18
C ALA A 127 5.94 13.71 -1.35
N GLU A 128 7.13 14.33 -1.44
CA GLU A 128 8.14 14.10 -2.51
C GLU A 128 9.56 13.83 -1.97
N ARG A 129 9.89 14.30 -0.76
CA ARG A 129 11.25 14.16 -0.18
C ARG A 129 11.27 13.24 1.04
N GLY A 130 10.34 13.47 1.94
CA GLY A 130 10.15 12.67 3.14
C GLY A 130 8.67 12.63 3.48
N LEU A 131 8.22 11.50 4.01
CA LEU A 131 6.86 11.30 4.50
C LEU A 131 6.94 11.03 6.00
N GLU A 132 6.17 11.79 6.79
CA GLU A 132 5.94 11.50 8.21
C GLU A 132 4.45 11.35 8.42
N VAL A 133 4.05 10.23 9.02
CA VAL A 133 2.66 9.89 9.31
C VAL A 133 2.55 9.33 10.74
N VAL A 134 1.36 9.42 11.32
CA VAL A 134 1.02 8.81 12.62
C VAL A 134 0.10 7.59 12.49
N ALA A 135 -0.46 7.35 11.31
CA ALA A 135 -1.32 6.22 11.00
C ALA A 135 -0.74 5.42 9.82
N PRO A 136 -0.79 4.06 9.86
CA PRO A 136 -1.34 3.23 10.94
C PRO A 136 -0.45 3.17 12.20
N CYS A 137 0.78 3.67 12.12
CA CYS A 137 1.65 3.96 13.24
C CYS A 137 2.63 5.09 12.86
N GLU A 138 3.48 5.52 13.79
CA GLU A 138 4.53 6.50 13.48
C GLU A 138 5.52 5.92 12.47
N LEU A 139 5.53 6.48 11.26
CA LEU A 139 6.46 6.10 10.19
C LEU A 139 7.12 7.34 9.61
N ARG A 140 8.43 7.25 9.38
CA ARG A 140 9.20 8.22 8.61
C ARG A 140 9.83 7.55 7.39
N ILE A 141 9.49 8.01 6.20
CA ILE A 141 10.00 7.46 4.94
C ILE A 141 10.85 8.52 4.23
N ASP A 142 12.12 8.22 3.97
CA ASP A 142 12.98 8.99 3.06
C ASP A 142 12.66 8.61 1.61
N LEU A 143 11.85 9.45 0.95
CA LEU A 143 11.40 9.24 -0.43
C LEU A 143 12.55 9.44 -1.43
N ALA A 144 13.48 10.34 -1.12
CA ALA A 144 14.66 10.58 -1.96
C ALA A 144 15.62 9.37 -1.98
N ALA A 145 15.58 8.53 -0.95
CA ALA A 145 16.31 7.27 -0.90
C ALA A 145 15.63 6.13 -1.66
N LEU A 146 14.36 6.23 -2.06
CA LEU A 146 13.63 5.11 -2.70
C LEU A 146 14.10 4.81 -4.12
N SER A 147 14.56 5.82 -4.88
CA SER A 147 14.93 5.67 -6.30
C SER A 147 16.43 5.46 -6.58
N ARG A 148 17.31 5.78 -5.61
CA ARG A 148 18.78 5.81 -5.77
C ARG A 148 19.47 4.53 -6.23
#